data_AF-A0A382UAZ3-F1
#
_entry.id   AF-A0A382UAZ3-F1
#
_cell.length_a   1.000
_cell.length_b   1.000
_cell.length_c   1.000
_cell.angle_alpha   90.00
_cell.angle_beta   90.00
_cell.angle_gamma   90.00
#
_symmetry.space_group_name_H-M   'P 1'
#
loop_
_entity.id
_entity.type
_entity.pdbx_description
1 polymer ?
#
loop_
_entity_poly.entity_id
_entity_poly.type
_entity_poly.pdbx_seq_one_letter_code
_entity_poly.pdbx_strand_id
1 'polypeptide(L)'
;MVSPLIPFSPMPGGALTANTMMMRDTGTLHLYPKVIKEMEEVIRVGGFGTSVTPVSQFYFQQAYLNATQGRWEKINPQYGNMVLGYFGRTPVKPDPEIVKLASEQL
;
A
#
# COMPACT_ATOMS: atom_id res chain seq x y z
N MET A 1 -9.83 4.81 24.20
CA MET A 1 -11.09 4.76 23.45
C MET A 1 -10.78 4.16 22.08
N VAL A 2 -11.51 3.12 21.65
CA VAL A 2 -11.31 2.50 20.33
C VAL A 2 -11.86 3.46 19.26
N SER A 3 -11.07 3.76 18.22
CA SER A 3 -11.56 4.64 17.15
C SER A 3 -12.64 3.93 16.34
N PRO A 4 -13.82 4.57 16.12
CA PRO A 4 -14.92 3.97 15.36
C PRO A 4 -14.58 3.78 13.86
N LEU A 5 -13.46 4.34 13.40
CA LEU A 5 -12.98 4.19 12.03
C LEU A 5 -12.19 2.89 11.79
N ILE A 6 -11.79 2.18 12.86
CA ILE A 6 -10.96 0.97 12.76
C ILE A 6 -11.63 -0.14 11.93
N PRO A 7 -12.94 -0.43 12.05
CA PRO A 7 -13.61 -1.45 11.24
C PRO A 7 -13.59 -1.15 9.73
N PHE A 8 -13.43 0.11 9.34
CA PHE A 8 -13.39 0.56 7.94
C PHE A 8 -11.96 0.68 7.41
N SER A 9 -10.95 0.36 8.23
CA SER A 9 -9.56 0.38 7.81
C SER A 9 -9.27 -0.77 6.83
N PRO A 10 -8.66 -0.50 5.67
CA PRO A 10 -8.19 -1.54 4.76
C PRO A 10 -7.00 -2.35 5.33
N MET A 11 -6.47 -1.95 6.49
CA MET A 11 -5.36 -2.63 7.18
C MET A 11 -5.83 -3.47 8.37
N PRO A 12 -5.25 -4.67 8.58
CA PRO A 12 -5.36 -5.40 9.85
C PRO A 12 -4.84 -4.57 11.03
N GLY A 13 -5.37 -4.83 12.23
CA GLY A 13 -5.03 -4.06 13.44
C GLY A 13 -3.52 -3.93 13.71
N GLY A 14 -2.74 -5.00 13.51
CA GLY A 14 -1.28 -4.94 13.66
C GLY A 14 -0.58 -4.03 12.64
N ALA A 15 -1.01 -4.05 11.38
CA ALA A 15 -0.46 -3.17 10.34
C ALA A 15 -0.85 -1.71 10.58
N LEU A 16 -2.10 -1.47 10.99
CA LEU A 16 -2.59 -0.15 11.37
C LEU A 16 -1.75 0.48 12.49
N THR A 17 -1.53 -0.26 13.59
CA THR A 17 -0.73 0.22 14.72
C THR A 17 0.72 0.49 14.31
N ALA A 18 1.38 -0.45 13.61
CA ALA A 18 2.77 -0.27 13.18
C ALA A 18 2.95 0.97 12.28
N ASN A 19 2.07 1.13 11.29
CA ASN A 19 2.16 2.20 10.30
C ASN A 19 1.84 3.58 10.88
N THR A 20 0.84 3.68 11.76
CA THR A 20 0.53 4.95 12.43
C THR A 20 1.63 5.38 13.41
N MET A 21 2.28 4.43 14.11
CA MET A 21 3.47 4.73 14.92
C MET A 21 4.62 5.25 14.06
N MET A 22 4.92 4.56 12.95
CA MET A 22 5.94 5.02 11.98
C MET A 22 5.65 6.44 11.47
N MET A 23 4.40 6.74 11.10
CA MET A 23 4.03 8.08 10.62
C MET A 23 4.09 9.14 11.72
N ARG A 24 3.77 8.80 12.97
CA ARG A 24 3.95 9.71 14.10
C ARG A 24 5.42 10.03 14.32
N ASP A 25 6.27 9.02 14.33
CA ASP A 25 7.70 9.16 14.64
C ASP A 25 8.45 9.90 13.51
N THR A 26 7.95 9.83 12.27
CA THR A 26 8.45 10.61 11.12
C THR A 26 7.80 11.98 10.96
N GLY A 27 6.86 12.36 11.84
CA GLY A 27 6.12 13.63 11.75
C GLY A 27 5.13 13.72 10.58
N THR A 28 4.87 12.62 9.88
CA THR A 28 4.00 12.56 8.69
C THR A 28 2.56 12.16 8.99
N LEU A 29 2.19 11.92 10.26
CA LEU A 29 0.85 11.43 10.64
C LEU A 29 -0.33 12.26 10.10
N HIS A 30 -0.14 13.56 9.89
CA HIS A 30 -1.12 14.45 9.27
C HIS A 30 -1.48 14.05 7.82
N LEU A 31 -0.61 13.29 7.14
CA LEU A 31 -0.85 12.74 5.79
C LEU A 31 -1.65 11.43 5.82
N TYR A 32 -1.95 10.86 6.99
CA TYR A 32 -2.63 9.57 7.10
C TYR A 32 -3.94 9.48 6.28
N PRO A 33 -4.83 10.48 6.28
CA PRO A 33 -6.02 10.46 5.41
C PRO A 33 -5.68 10.37 3.91
N LYS A 34 -4.60 11.03 3.48
CA LYS A 34 -4.10 10.96 2.09
C LYS A 34 -3.56 9.57 1.77
N VAL A 35 -2.79 8.97 2.68
CA VAL A 35 -2.26 7.61 2.52
C VAL A 35 -3.39 6.60 2.39
N ILE A 36 -4.43 6.68 3.22
CA ILE A 36 -5.59 5.78 3.14
C ILE A 36 -6.33 5.92 1.81
N LYS A 37 -6.47 7.14 1.30
CA LYS A 37 -7.05 7.38 -0.02
C LYS A 37 -6.20 6.78 -1.16
N GLU A 38 -4.88 6.94 -1.11
CA GLU A 38 -3.98 6.32 -2.08
C GLU A 38 -4.01 4.78 -1.97
N MET A 39 -4.20 4.24 -0.77
CA MET A 39 -4.22 2.79 -0.55
C MET A 39 -5.36 2.10 -1.29
N GLU A 40 -6.53 2.73 -1.39
CA GLU A 40 -7.65 2.23 -2.21
C GLU A 40 -7.22 2.01 -3.67
N GLU A 41 -6.57 3.01 -4.25
CA GLU A 41 -6.06 2.94 -5.62
C GLU A 41 -5.01 1.86 -5.76
N VAL A 42 -4.02 1.83 -4.86
CA VAL A 42 -2.90 0.88 -4.90
C VAL A 42 -3.40 -0.57 -4.80
N ILE A 43 -4.46 -0.84 -4.01
CA ILE A 43 -5.11 -2.15 -3.94
C ILE A 43 -5.80 -2.49 -5.27
N ARG A 44 -6.56 -1.54 -5.81
CA ARG A 44 -7.34 -1.70 -7.04
C ARG A 44 -6.44 -2.06 -8.23
N VAL A 45 -5.38 -1.28 -8.44
CA VAL A 45 -4.43 -1.50 -9.55
C VAL A 45 -3.45 -2.64 -9.26
N GLY A 46 -3.25 -2.98 -7.98
CA GLY A 46 -2.42 -4.10 -7.54
C GLY A 46 -3.09 -5.48 -7.58
N GLY A 47 -4.30 -5.59 -8.14
CA GLY A 47 -4.97 -6.87 -8.37
C GLY A 47 -5.68 -7.49 -7.16
N PHE A 48 -5.99 -6.70 -6.11
CA PHE A 48 -6.76 -7.14 -4.93
C PHE A 48 -6.16 -8.34 -4.16
N GLY A 49 -4.84 -8.38 -4.01
CA GLY A 49 -4.18 -9.33 -3.11
C GLY A 49 -4.72 -9.25 -1.68
N THR A 50 -4.76 -10.39 -0.99
CA THR A 50 -5.27 -10.48 0.37
C THR A 50 -4.50 -9.55 1.30
N SER A 51 -5.16 -8.58 1.94
CA SER A 51 -4.54 -7.58 2.81
C SER A 51 -4.16 -8.14 4.19
N VAL A 52 -3.38 -9.20 4.22
CA VAL A 52 -2.70 -9.76 5.41
C VAL A 52 -1.19 -9.61 5.25
N THR A 53 -0.43 -9.80 6.33
CA THR A 53 1.04 -9.75 6.27
C THR A 53 1.56 -10.84 5.33
N PRO A 54 2.52 -10.55 4.41
CA PRO A 54 3.24 -9.28 4.24
C PRO A 54 2.58 -8.26 3.29
N VAL A 55 1.57 -8.67 2.52
CA VAL A 55 0.92 -7.88 1.46
C VAL A 55 0.29 -6.57 1.98
N SER A 56 -0.32 -6.59 3.16
CA SER A 56 -0.87 -5.37 3.79
C SER A 56 0.17 -4.26 3.97
N GLN A 57 1.44 -4.64 4.22
CA GLN A 57 2.54 -3.69 4.32
C GLN A 57 2.96 -3.17 2.95
N PHE A 58 2.94 -4.00 1.90
CA PHE A 58 3.29 -3.57 0.55
C PHE A 58 2.32 -2.50 0.05
N TYR A 59 1.02 -2.72 0.26
CA TYR A 59 0.00 -1.73 -0.08
C TYR A 59 0.18 -0.42 0.66
N PHE A 60 0.39 -0.49 1.98
CA PHE A 60 0.59 0.73 2.77
C PHE A 60 1.87 1.47 2.38
N GLN A 61 2.98 0.76 2.21
CA GLN A 61 4.26 1.38 1.86
C GLN A 61 4.21 2.04 0.48
N GLN A 62 3.59 1.40 -0.52
CA GLN A 62 3.39 2.03 -1.82
C GLN A 62 2.47 3.25 -1.72
N ALA A 63 1.36 3.16 -0.98
CA ALA A 63 0.45 4.30 -0.76
C ALA A 63 1.13 5.46 -0.02
N TYR A 64 2.01 5.14 0.94
CA TYR A 64 2.81 6.12 1.66
C TYR A 64 3.81 6.85 0.75
N LEU A 65 4.48 6.13 -0.16
CA LEU A 65 5.33 6.73 -1.19
C LEU A 65 4.50 7.63 -2.12
N ASN A 66 3.34 7.17 -2.59
CA ASN A 66 2.45 7.98 -3.42
C ASN A 66 1.99 9.27 -2.71
N ALA A 67 1.75 9.20 -1.41
CA ALA A 67 1.31 10.35 -0.63
C ALA A 67 2.43 11.36 -0.33
N THR A 68 3.67 10.90 -0.17
CA THR A 68 4.81 11.72 0.28
C THR A 68 5.74 12.17 -0.84
N GLN A 69 6.00 11.32 -1.82
CA GLN A 69 6.94 11.57 -2.92
C GLN A 69 6.20 11.98 -4.19
N GLY A 70 5.02 11.40 -4.43
CA GLY A 70 4.23 11.66 -5.64
C GLY A 70 3.70 10.34 -6.19
N ARG A 71 2.53 10.38 -6.84
CA ARG A 71 1.87 9.15 -7.31
C ARG A 71 2.75 8.44 -8.35
N TRP A 72 3.14 7.22 -8.03
CA TRP A 72 3.92 6.34 -8.93
C TRP A 72 5.31 6.84 -9.33
N GLU A 73 5.83 7.88 -8.68
CA GLU A 73 7.21 8.33 -8.89
C GLU A 73 8.23 7.27 -8.49
N LYS A 74 7.90 6.52 -7.43
CA LYS A 74 8.72 5.42 -6.92
C LYS A 74 7.86 4.20 -6.63
N ILE A 75 8.23 3.07 -7.22
CA ILE A 75 7.67 1.77 -6.89
C ILE A 75 8.43 1.17 -5.70
N ASN A 76 7.68 0.80 -4.66
CA ASN A 76 8.18 -0.01 -3.57
C ASN A 76 8.55 -1.41 -4.12
N PRO A 77 9.77 -1.90 -3.90
CA PRO A 77 10.22 -3.17 -4.48
C PRO A 77 9.33 -4.37 -4.14
N GLN A 78 8.81 -4.43 -2.92
CA GLN A 78 7.95 -5.53 -2.50
C GLN A 78 6.58 -5.45 -3.17
N TYR A 79 6.02 -4.25 -3.32
CA TYR A 79 4.80 -4.04 -4.10
C TYR A 79 5.00 -4.38 -5.59
N GLY A 80 6.07 -3.90 -6.21
CA GLY A 80 6.37 -4.19 -7.61
C GLY A 80 6.59 -5.69 -7.84
N ASN A 81 7.36 -6.36 -6.98
CA ASN A 81 7.54 -7.81 -7.06
C ASN A 81 6.22 -8.59 -6.91
N MET A 82 5.29 -8.10 -6.08
CA MET A 82 3.95 -8.69 -5.97
C MET A 82 3.17 -8.53 -7.28
N VAL A 83 3.18 -7.35 -7.88
CA VAL A 83 2.50 -7.05 -9.15
C VAL A 83 3.11 -7.83 -10.32
N LEU A 84 4.42 -8.06 -10.32
CA LEU A 84 5.14 -8.88 -11.30
C LEU A 84 4.92 -10.39 -11.11
N GLY A 85 4.28 -10.80 -10.01
CA GLY A 85 3.91 -12.20 -9.75
C GLY A 85 4.96 -13.02 -8.99
N TYR A 86 6.02 -12.41 -8.45
CA TYR A 86 7.03 -13.10 -7.64
C TYR A 86 6.49 -13.61 -6.29
N PHE A 87 5.34 -13.08 -5.84
CA PHE A 87 4.63 -13.53 -4.64
C PHE A 87 3.43 -14.44 -4.96
N GLY A 88 3.34 -14.93 -6.20
CA GLY A 88 2.20 -15.70 -6.69
C GLY A 88 1.24 -14.85 -7.51
N ARG A 89 0.02 -15.36 -7.73
CA ARG A 89 -0.98 -14.69 -8.56
C ARG A 89 -1.97 -13.91 -7.69
N THR A 90 -2.20 -12.66 -8.06
CA THR A 90 -3.26 -11.84 -7.48
C THR A 90 -4.64 -12.34 -7.94
N PRO A 91 -5.71 -12.14 -7.15
CA PRO A 91 -7.07 -12.56 -7.52
C PRO A 91 -7.55 -11.97 -8.86
N VAL A 92 -7.17 -10.73 -9.15
CA VAL A 92 -7.42 -10.05 -10.42
C VAL A 92 -6.09 -9.68 -11.06
N LYS A 93 -6.03 -9.65 -12.39
CA LYS A 93 -4.83 -9.17 -13.10
C LYS A 93 -4.51 -7.73 -12.65
N PRO A 94 -3.27 -7.45 -12.24
CA PRO A 94 -2.85 -6.09 -11.96
C PRO A 94 -2.94 -5.20 -13.21
N ASP A 95 -2.99 -3.90 -12.98
CA ASP A 95 -3.04 -2.91 -14.06
C ASP A 95 -1.78 -2.99 -14.94
N PRO A 96 -1.91 -3.10 -16.27
CA PRO A 96 -0.78 -3.18 -17.18
C PRO A 96 0.22 -2.02 -17.06
N GLU A 97 -0.24 -0.81 -16.76
CA GLU A 97 0.63 0.35 -16.60
C GLU A 97 1.51 0.21 -15.36
N ILE A 98 0.95 -0.28 -14.25
CA ILE A 98 1.69 -0.52 -13.01
C ILE A 98 2.67 -1.69 -13.16
N VAL A 99 2.28 -2.74 -13.88
CA VAL A 99 3.19 -3.85 -14.22
C VAL A 99 4.39 -3.33 -15.02
N LYS A 100 4.15 -2.46 -16.01
CA LYS A 100 5.22 -1.85 -16.80
C LYS A 100 6.15 -0.99 -15.92
N LEU A 101 5.59 -0.09 -15.11
CA LEU A 101 6.37 0.76 -14.20
C LEU A 101 7.20 -0.06 -13.21
N ALA A 102 6.61 -1.12 -12.65
CA ALA A 102 7.31 -2.03 -11.75
C ALA A 102 8.47 -2.75 -12.47
N SER A 103 8.30 -3.15 -13.72
CA SER A 103 9.36 -3.80 -14.51
C SER A 103 10.47 -2.86 -14.96
N GLU A 104 10.23 -1.55 -15.03
CA GLU A 104 11.23 -0.55 -15.42
C GLU A 104 12.06 -0.05 -14.24
N GLN A 105 11.47 -0.02 -13.03
CA GLN A 105 12.11 0.49 -11.81
C GLN A 105 12.77 -0.60 -10.95
N LEU A 106 12.58 -1.88 -11.26
CA LEU A 106 13.13 -3.04 -10.54
C LEU A 106 14.05 -3.86 -11.44
#